data_AF-A0A940IRN9-F1
#
_entry.id   AF-A0A940IRN9-F1
#
_cell.length_a   1.000
_cell.length_b   1.000
_cell.length_c   1.000
_cell.angle_alpha   90.00
_cell.angle_beta   90.00
_cell.angle_gamma   90.00
#
_symmetry.space_group_name_H-M   'P 1'
#
loop_
_entity.id
_entity.type
_entity.pdbx_description
1 polymer ?
#
loop_
_entity_poly.entity_id
_entity_poly.type
_entity_poly.pdbx_seq_one_letter_code
_entity_poly.pdbx_strand_id
1 'polypeptide(L)'
;MNETLNITERTRLRRLHERGHFDRSTINRILDAQPMCSVAYVIEGKPFVTPTLQWREGNHVYWHGSSASRALRSSRDAEVCLSVAILDGFVLARSGMHHSVNSRSVTLFGTALKVEDPEEKIQKLSAFVNGLFPGRYESLRPDHAQDLKATTVLGMEISEGSAKIRTGGPVDEEEDYQLPIWAGVIPVSTMIGEPIPDPRNIDCVSVPNHVRSFRL
;
A
#
# COMPACT_ATOMS: atom_id res chain seq x y z
N MET A 1 3.74 -23.19 2.10
CA MET A 1 3.47 -21.79 2.56
C MET A 1 2.03 -21.77 3.03
N ASN A 2 1.74 -21.12 4.16
CA ASN A 2 0.35 -20.95 4.58
C ASN A 2 -0.35 -20.03 3.59
N GLU A 3 -1.43 -20.51 2.98
CA GLU A 3 -2.26 -19.73 2.07
C GLU A 3 -3.11 -18.69 2.80
N THR A 4 -3.15 -18.75 4.13
CA THR A 4 -3.94 -17.87 5.01
C THR A 4 -3.02 -17.30 6.09
N LEU A 5 -3.22 -16.02 6.44
CA LEU A 5 -2.54 -15.38 7.56
C LEU A 5 -2.98 -15.93 8.91
N ASN A 6 -2.12 -15.75 9.91
CA ASN A 6 -2.44 -16.06 11.29
C ASN A 6 -3.57 -15.14 11.78
N ILE A 7 -4.70 -15.75 12.14
CA ILE A 7 -5.82 -15.04 12.76
C ILE A 7 -5.59 -15.02 14.27
N THR A 8 -5.43 -13.83 14.82
CA THR A 8 -5.20 -13.60 16.24
C THR A 8 -6.35 -12.75 16.80
N GLU A 9 -6.39 -12.56 18.12
CA GLU A 9 -7.37 -11.66 18.73
C GLU A 9 -7.29 -10.23 18.19
N ARG A 10 -6.09 -9.76 17.78
CA ARG A 10 -5.91 -8.41 17.21
C ARG A 10 -6.32 -8.30 15.74
N THR A 11 -6.23 -9.39 14.96
CA THR A 11 -6.60 -9.39 13.54
C THR A 11 -8.01 -9.90 13.26
N ARG A 12 -8.66 -10.53 14.23
CA ARG A 12 -10.04 -11.01 14.10
C ARG A 12 -11.00 -9.86 13.87
N LEU A 13 -11.63 -9.85 12.69
CA LEU A 13 -12.66 -8.88 12.34
C LEU A 13 -13.97 -9.18 13.08
N ARG A 14 -14.51 -8.16 13.78
CA ARG A 14 -15.74 -8.28 14.58
C ARG A 14 -16.98 -7.74 13.86
N ARG A 15 -16.91 -6.50 13.37
CA ARG A 15 -18.01 -5.83 12.65
C ARG A 15 -17.89 -6.06 11.15
N LEU A 16 -18.98 -6.51 10.51
CA LEU A 16 -19.03 -6.79 9.07
C LEU A 16 -17.90 -7.75 8.68
N HIS A 17 -17.80 -8.87 9.41
CA HIS A 17 -16.70 -9.82 9.32
C HIS A 17 -16.77 -10.67 8.05
N GLU A 18 -17.96 -10.78 7.43
CA GLU A 18 -18.20 -11.39 6.13
C GLU A 18 -17.45 -10.67 4.99
N ARG A 19 -17.03 -9.43 5.22
CA ARG A 19 -16.15 -8.65 4.31
C ARG A 19 -14.67 -8.91 4.54
N GLY A 20 -14.34 -9.76 5.50
CA GLY A 20 -13.01 -10.07 5.95
C GLY A 20 -12.35 -11.15 5.11
N HIS A 21 -11.10 -10.91 4.72
CA HIS A 21 -10.28 -11.86 4.00
C HIS A 21 -8.95 -12.05 4.71
N PHE A 22 -8.51 -13.31 4.83
CA PHE A 22 -7.25 -13.68 5.47
C PHE A 22 -6.32 -14.44 4.52
N ASP A 23 -6.79 -14.80 3.33
CA ASP A 23 -6.00 -15.48 2.32
C ASP A 23 -4.93 -14.56 1.72
N ARG A 24 -3.74 -15.12 1.51
CA ARG A 24 -2.57 -14.43 0.95
C ARG A 24 -2.87 -13.89 -0.44
N SER A 25 -3.67 -14.57 -1.25
CA SER A 25 -4.00 -14.16 -2.60
C SER A 25 -4.70 -12.80 -2.62
N THR A 26 -5.76 -12.64 -1.83
CA THR A 26 -6.51 -11.39 -1.70
C THR A 26 -5.64 -10.26 -1.15
N ILE A 27 -4.87 -10.55 -0.10
CA ILE A 27 -3.98 -9.56 0.53
C ILE A 27 -2.90 -9.09 -0.43
N ASN A 28 -2.22 -10.01 -1.11
CA ASN A 28 -1.19 -9.69 -2.09
C ASN A 28 -1.76 -8.84 -3.23
N ARG A 29 -2.95 -9.16 -3.75
CA ARG A 29 -3.59 -8.37 -4.81
C ARG A 29 -3.88 -6.92 -4.39
N ILE A 30 -4.17 -6.66 -3.12
CA ILE A 30 -4.40 -5.30 -2.63
C ILE A 30 -3.07 -4.56 -2.47
N LEU A 31 -2.03 -5.21 -1.92
CA LEU A 31 -0.69 -4.65 -1.80
C LEU A 31 -0.12 -4.32 -3.19
N ASP A 32 -0.27 -5.22 -4.16
CA ASP A 32 0.28 -5.06 -5.50
C ASP A 32 -0.44 -3.97 -6.31
N ALA A 33 -1.71 -3.66 -5.98
CA ALA A 33 -2.51 -2.64 -6.67
C ALA A 33 -2.33 -1.22 -6.11
N GLN A 34 -1.61 -1.05 -5.00
CA GLN A 34 -1.44 0.24 -4.34
C GLN A 34 -0.07 0.33 -3.66
N PRO A 35 0.92 0.98 -4.30
CA PRO A 35 2.24 1.14 -3.71
C PRO A 35 2.25 2.12 -2.54
N MET A 36 1.26 3.01 -2.38
CA MET A 36 1.20 3.90 -1.22
C MET A 36 0.63 3.17 0.01
N CYS A 37 1.32 3.25 1.13
CA CYS A 37 0.86 2.72 2.41
C CYS A 37 0.99 3.75 3.53
N SER A 38 0.46 3.41 4.70
CA SER A 38 0.68 4.12 5.96
C SER A 38 1.28 3.16 6.96
N VAL A 39 2.43 3.51 7.53
CA VAL A 39 3.08 2.70 8.57
C VAL A 39 2.92 3.41 9.91
N ALA A 40 2.27 2.73 10.85
CA ALA A 40 2.09 3.17 12.21
C ALA A 40 3.15 2.54 13.13
N TYR A 41 3.72 3.35 14.02
CA TYR A 41 4.75 2.98 14.98
C TYR A 41 4.62 3.84 16.25
N VAL A 42 5.35 3.49 17.30
CA VAL A 42 5.28 4.19 18.59
C VAL A 42 6.61 4.88 18.89
N ILE A 43 6.55 6.13 19.36
CA ILE A 43 7.71 6.83 19.94
C ILE A 43 7.31 7.36 21.31
N GLU A 44 8.06 6.99 22.35
CA GLU A 44 7.81 7.44 23.73
C GLU A 44 6.35 7.20 24.16
N GLY A 45 5.81 6.02 23.81
CA GLY A 45 4.42 5.63 24.11
C GLY A 45 3.34 6.32 23.28
N LYS A 46 3.70 7.22 22.34
CA LYS A 46 2.76 7.95 21.49
C LYS A 46 2.70 7.34 20.08
N PRO A 47 1.49 7.17 19.49
CA PRO A 47 1.34 6.65 18.15
C PRO A 47 1.68 7.70 17.09
N PHE A 48 2.39 7.27 16.05
CA PHE A 48 2.67 8.05 14.85
C PHE A 48 2.27 7.23 13.63
N VAL A 49 1.97 7.91 12.53
CA VAL A 49 1.68 7.30 11.23
C VAL A 49 2.45 8.06 10.16
N THR A 50 3.19 7.34 9.33
CA THR A 50 3.92 7.93 8.19
C THR A 50 3.44 7.30 6.88
N PRO A 51 2.94 8.12 5.94
CA PRO A 51 2.71 7.68 4.57
C PRO A 51 4.04 7.41 3.85
N THR A 52 4.14 6.30 3.14
CA THR A 52 5.34 5.94 2.34
C THR A 52 4.97 5.03 1.18
N LEU A 53 5.94 4.71 0.33
CA LEU A 53 5.80 3.66 -0.67
C LEU A 53 6.19 2.30 -0.09
N GLN A 54 5.45 1.27 -0.49
CA GLN A 54 5.73 -0.13 -0.23
C GLN A 54 5.83 -0.92 -1.52
N TRP A 55 6.56 -2.02 -1.43
CA TRP A 55 6.51 -3.08 -2.44
C TRP A 55 6.56 -4.44 -1.75
N ARG A 56 6.04 -5.45 -2.44
CA ARG A 56 5.97 -6.81 -1.95
C ARG A 56 6.94 -7.70 -2.73
N GLU A 57 7.67 -8.55 -2.00
CA GLU A 57 8.42 -9.65 -2.60
C GLU A 57 8.15 -10.94 -1.82
N GLY A 58 7.55 -11.93 -2.50
CA GLY A 58 7.15 -13.19 -1.86
C GLY A 58 6.25 -12.95 -0.64
N ASN A 59 6.77 -13.31 0.53
CA ASN A 59 6.09 -13.22 1.82
C ASN A 59 6.44 -11.98 2.65
N HIS A 60 7.12 -11.01 2.07
CA HIS A 60 7.51 -9.79 2.77
C HIS A 60 6.97 -8.55 2.07
N VAL A 61 6.65 -7.54 2.86
CA VAL A 61 6.44 -6.17 2.42
C VAL A 61 7.62 -5.32 2.87
N TYR A 62 8.08 -4.45 2.00
CA TYR A 62 9.24 -3.59 2.23
C TYR A 62 8.87 -2.13 2.02
N TRP A 63 9.58 -1.25 2.72
CA TRP A 63 9.55 0.19 2.51
C TRP A 63 10.93 0.77 2.80
N HIS A 64 11.22 1.95 2.26
CA HIS A 64 12.50 2.60 2.46
C HIS A 64 12.34 4.07 2.85
N GLY A 65 13.47 4.69 3.20
CA GLY A 65 13.56 6.13 3.42
C GLY A 65 14.93 6.51 3.94
N SER A 66 15.08 7.76 4.40
CA SER A 66 16.37 8.25 4.90
C SER A 66 16.85 7.45 6.11
N SER A 67 18.15 7.11 6.16
CA SER A 67 18.79 6.53 7.35
C SER A 67 18.78 7.48 8.54
N ALA A 68 18.59 8.79 8.31
CA ALA A 68 18.37 9.80 9.34
C ALA A 68 16.89 9.92 9.79
N SER A 69 15.97 9.16 9.20
CA SER A 69 14.54 9.22 9.54
C SER A 69 14.27 8.75 10.98
N ARG A 70 13.61 9.59 11.77
CA ARG A 70 13.11 9.21 13.10
C ARG A 70 12.10 8.05 12.99
N ALA A 71 11.23 8.08 11.97
CA ALA A 71 10.23 7.04 11.74
C ALA A 71 10.87 5.66 11.55
N LEU A 72 11.88 5.55 10.67
CA LEU A 72 12.54 4.27 10.41
C LEU A 72 13.36 3.79 11.61
N ARG A 73 14.03 4.70 12.33
CA ARG A 73 14.75 4.33 13.56
C ARG A 73 13.82 3.77 14.64
N SER A 74 12.64 4.37 14.80
CA SER A 74 11.64 3.91 15.78
C SER A 74 10.84 2.69 15.34
N SER A 75 10.83 2.39 14.04
CA SER A 75 10.18 1.18 13.50
C SER A 75 11.11 -0.03 13.48
N ARG A 76 12.43 0.18 13.36
CA ARG A 76 13.42 -0.88 13.31
C ARG A 76 13.38 -1.74 14.57
N ASP A 77 13.36 -3.07 14.37
CA ASP A 77 13.35 -4.09 15.43
C ASP A 77 12.15 -3.90 16.40
N ALA A 78 11.07 -3.28 15.90
CA ALA A 78 9.88 -2.94 16.66
C ALA A 78 8.61 -3.37 15.92
N GLU A 79 7.55 -3.58 16.69
CA GLU A 79 6.21 -3.84 16.18
C GLU A 79 5.66 -2.61 15.44
N VAL A 80 5.19 -2.83 14.22
CA VAL A 80 4.55 -1.82 13.39
C VAL A 80 3.20 -2.33 12.89
N CYS A 81 2.37 -1.39 12.44
CA CYS A 81 1.15 -1.68 11.70
C CYS A 81 1.24 -1.02 10.32
N LEU A 82 1.23 -1.82 9.26
CA LEU A 82 1.21 -1.34 7.88
C LEU A 82 -0.21 -1.42 7.34
N SER A 83 -0.73 -0.31 6.83
CA SER A 83 -2.05 -0.25 6.21
C SER A 83 -1.99 0.25 4.78
N VAL A 84 -2.72 -0.43 3.90
CA VAL A 84 -2.98 -0.03 2.51
C VAL A 84 -4.49 0.09 2.34
N ALA A 85 -4.95 1.15 1.68
CA ALA A 85 -6.36 1.37 1.40
C ALA A 85 -6.56 1.94 -0.02
N ILE A 86 -7.60 1.44 -0.70
CA ILE A 86 -8.01 1.86 -2.04
C ILE A 86 -9.49 2.21 -1.97
N LEU A 87 -9.83 3.43 -2.36
CA LEU A 87 -11.22 3.88 -2.50
C LEU A 87 -11.71 3.55 -3.91
N ASP A 88 -12.74 2.70 -4.00
CA ASP A 88 -13.31 2.23 -5.27
C ASP A 88 -14.66 2.89 -5.58
N GLY A 89 -15.31 3.56 -4.61
CA GLY A 89 -16.51 4.36 -4.87
C GLY A 89 -17.22 4.87 -3.63
N PHE A 90 -18.04 5.91 -3.79
CA PHE A 90 -18.97 6.38 -2.77
C PHE A 90 -20.32 5.69 -2.95
N VAL A 91 -20.86 5.15 -1.87
CA VAL A 91 -22.17 4.51 -1.87
C VAL A 91 -23.19 5.41 -1.21
N LEU A 92 -24.15 5.84 -2.02
CA LEU A 92 -25.20 6.77 -1.67
C LEU A 92 -26.49 5.98 -1.44
N ALA A 93 -26.90 5.90 -0.18
CA ALA A 93 -28.12 5.24 0.26
C ALA A 93 -29.26 6.27 0.40
N ARG A 94 -30.48 5.81 0.66
CA ARG A 94 -31.65 6.68 0.86
C ARG A 94 -31.68 7.26 2.27
N SER A 95 -31.14 6.53 3.24
CA SER A 95 -30.92 6.98 4.60
C SER A 95 -29.50 7.52 4.82
N GLY A 96 -29.39 8.64 5.54
CA GLY A 96 -28.11 9.25 5.91
C GLY A 96 -27.20 8.30 6.70
N MET A 97 -27.77 7.30 7.37
CA MET A 97 -27.04 6.32 8.19
C MET A 97 -26.47 5.16 7.37
N HIS A 98 -26.93 4.96 6.13
CA HIS A 98 -26.57 3.82 5.27
C HIS A 98 -25.57 4.20 4.16
N HIS A 99 -25.14 5.47 4.11
CA HIS A 99 -24.02 5.89 3.28
C HIS A 99 -22.75 5.12 3.62
N SER A 100 -21.95 4.81 2.60
CA SER A 100 -20.70 4.06 2.76
C SER A 100 -19.73 4.32 1.62
N VAL A 101 -18.65 3.52 1.56
CA VAL A 101 -17.68 3.52 0.46
C VAL A 101 -17.41 2.09 0.00
N ASN A 102 -17.32 1.86 -1.31
CA ASN A 102 -16.67 0.67 -1.82
C ASN A 102 -15.16 0.88 -1.68
N SER A 103 -14.48 -0.10 -1.10
CA SER A 103 -13.06 -0.01 -0.82
C SER A 103 -12.43 -1.38 -0.65
N ARG A 104 -11.11 -1.42 -0.81
CA ARG A 104 -10.25 -2.55 -0.48
C ARG A 104 -9.17 -2.04 0.47
N SER A 105 -8.98 -2.72 1.60
CA SER A 105 -7.92 -2.37 2.53
C SER A 105 -7.23 -3.60 3.08
N VAL A 106 -5.94 -3.47 3.36
CA VAL A 106 -5.12 -4.45 4.09
C VAL A 106 -4.55 -3.76 5.32
N THR A 107 -4.59 -4.46 6.46
CA THR A 107 -3.86 -4.09 7.68
C THR A 107 -3.00 -5.27 8.10
N LEU A 108 -1.69 -5.05 8.18
CA LEU A 108 -0.70 -6.04 8.59
C LEU A 108 -0.01 -5.60 9.87
N PHE A 109 0.32 -6.57 10.71
CA PHE A 109 1.09 -6.37 11.93
C PHE A 109 2.33 -7.25 11.93
N GLY A 110 3.39 -6.77 12.54
CA GLY A 110 4.61 -7.54 12.74
C GLY A 110 5.80 -6.68 13.11
N THR A 111 6.95 -7.32 13.30
CA THR A 111 8.21 -6.66 13.58
C THR A 111 8.88 -6.23 12.28
N ALA A 112 9.21 -4.94 12.16
CA ALA A 112 9.96 -4.44 11.01
C ALA A 112 11.47 -4.66 11.22
N LEU A 113 12.09 -5.42 10.32
CA LEU A 113 13.52 -5.73 10.36
C LEU A 113 14.26 -4.94 9.30
N LYS A 114 15.47 -4.48 9.64
CA LYS A 114 16.33 -3.78 8.68
C LYS A 114 17.00 -4.79 7.73
N VAL A 115 17.02 -4.47 6.44
CA VAL A 115 17.89 -5.16 5.47
C VAL A 115 19.32 -4.68 5.71
N GLU A 116 20.13 -5.53 6.33
CA GLU A 116 21.49 -5.20 6.75
C GLU A 116 22.53 -5.44 5.65
N ASP A 117 22.37 -6.54 4.90
CA ASP A 117 23.30 -6.88 3.81
C ASP A 117 23.24 -5.83 2.69
N PRO A 118 24.36 -5.18 2.33
CA PRO A 118 24.38 -4.21 1.25
C PRO A 118 23.94 -4.77 -0.10
N GLU A 119 24.28 -6.02 -0.41
CA GLU A 119 23.89 -6.65 -1.69
C GLU A 119 22.38 -6.91 -1.73
N GLU A 120 21.82 -7.53 -0.68
CA GLU A 120 20.37 -7.67 -0.54
C GLU A 120 19.67 -6.31 -0.65
N LYS A 121 20.17 -5.28 0.02
CA LYS A 121 19.57 -3.94 -0.02
C LYS A 121 19.51 -3.36 -1.43
N ILE A 122 20.56 -3.51 -2.23
CA ILE A 122 20.57 -3.10 -3.64
C ILE A 122 19.50 -3.87 -4.41
N GLN A 123 19.42 -5.19 -4.22
CA GLN A 123 18.40 -6.02 -4.86
C GLN A 123 16.97 -5.56 -4.51
N LYS A 124 16.71 -5.24 -3.24
CA LYS A 124 15.41 -4.74 -2.78
C LYS A 124 15.06 -3.37 -3.36
N LEU A 125 16.02 -2.45 -3.43
CA LEU A 125 15.81 -1.13 -4.05
C LEU A 125 15.62 -1.23 -5.56
N SER A 126 16.36 -2.11 -6.24
CA SER A 126 16.17 -2.41 -7.65
C SER A 126 14.79 -3.01 -7.91
N ALA A 127 14.36 -3.98 -7.09
CA ALA A 127 13.04 -4.61 -7.18
C ALA A 127 11.90 -3.58 -6.98
N PHE A 128 12.06 -2.65 -6.04
CA PHE A 128 11.13 -1.53 -5.87
C PHE A 128 11.00 -0.69 -7.15
N VAL A 129 12.13 -0.21 -7.68
CA VAL A 129 12.13 0.66 -8.88
C VAL A 129 11.59 -0.07 -10.09
N ASN A 130 12.03 -1.30 -10.33
CA ASN A 130 11.61 -2.10 -11.47
C ASN A 130 10.18 -2.66 -11.34
N GLY A 131 9.67 -2.82 -10.12
CA GLY A 131 8.28 -3.16 -9.87
C GLY A 131 7.32 -2.06 -10.31
N LEU A 132 7.70 -0.79 -10.12
CA LEU A 132 6.92 0.36 -10.61
C LEU A 132 7.24 0.67 -12.08
N PHE A 133 8.51 0.60 -12.45
CA PHE A 133 9.00 1.05 -13.75
C PHE A 133 9.89 -0.04 -14.35
N PRO A 134 9.33 -1.04 -15.07
CA PRO A 134 10.09 -2.16 -15.58
C PRO A 134 11.32 -1.73 -16.41
N GLY A 135 12.50 -2.20 -15.99
CA GLY A 135 13.80 -1.91 -16.62
C GLY A 135 14.32 -0.50 -16.38
N ARG A 136 13.70 0.28 -15.47
CA ARG A 136 14.12 1.64 -15.18
C ARG A 136 15.46 1.65 -14.45
N TYR A 137 15.63 0.78 -13.47
CA TYR A 137 16.78 0.85 -12.56
C TYR A 137 18.11 0.74 -13.33
N GLU A 138 18.17 -0.15 -14.32
CA GLU A 138 19.34 -0.37 -15.17
C GLU A 138 19.62 0.79 -16.14
N SER A 139 18.60 1.62 -16.44
CA SER A 139 18.75 2.79 -17.30
C SER A 139 19.26 4.04 -16.54
N LEU A 140 19.33 3.97 -15.22
CA LEU A 140 19.79 5.08 -14.37
C LEU A 140 21.32 5.10 -14.27
N ARG A 141 21.85 6.20 -13.75
CA ARG A 141 23.27 6.24 -13.35
C ARG A 141 23.56 5.15 -12.31
N PRO A 142 24.79 4.63 -12.23
CA PRO A 142 25.18 3.76 -11.14
C PRO A 142 24.96 4.42 -9.76
N ASP A 143 24.59 3.60 -8.77
CA ASP A 143 24.46 4.04 -7.39
C ASP A 143 25.81 4.49 -6.83
N HIS A 144 25.80 5.61 -6.11
CA HIS A 144 26.96 6.02 -5.32
C HIS A 144 26.90 5.37 -3.94
N ALA A 145 28.07 5.11 -3.34
CA ALA A 145 28.13 4.54 -1.98
C ALA A 145 27.35 5.38 -0.95
N GLN A 146 27.27 6.70 -1.17
CA GLN A 146 26.51 7.61 -0.32
C GLN A 146 24.99 7.45 -0.47
N ASP A 147 24.47 7.12 -1.66
CA ASP A 147 23.04 6.87 -1.88
C ASP A 147 22.59 5.68 -1.01
N LEU A 148 23.38 4.61 -1.04
CA LEU A 148 23.15 3.42 -0.23
C LEU A 148 23.29 3.71 1.27
N LYS A 149 24.29 4.49 1.70
CA LYS A 149 24.47 4.87 3.11
C LYS A 149 23.34 5.77 3.63
N ALA A 150 22.80 6.64 2.79
CA ALA A 150 21.72 7.57 3.12
C ALA A 150 20.34 6.91 3.17
N THR A 151 20.21 5.67 2.68
CA THR A 151 18.93 4.97 2.58
C THR A 151 18.85 3.88 3.64
N THR A 152 17.68 3.63 4.22
CA THR A 152 17.37 2.45 5.04
C THR A 152 16.20 1.73 4.40
N VAL A 153 16.28 0.40 4.32
CA VAL A 153 15.18 -0.47 3.88
C VAL A 153 14.75 -1.29 5.09
N LEU A 154 13.44 -1.27 5.37
CA LEU A 154 12.81 -2.15 6.35
C LEU A 154 11.93 -3.16 5.61
N GLY A 155 11.88 -4.38 6.13
CA GLY A 155 11.01 -5.45 5.69
C GLY A 155 10.19 -6.01 6.84
N MET A 156 8.99 -6.47 6.54
CA MET A 156 8.11 -7.14 7.49
C MET A 156 7.49 -8.36 6.83
N GLU A 157 7.48 -9.49 7.55
CA GLU A 157 6.80 -10.69 7.08
C GLU A 157 5.29 -10.46 7.04
N ILE A 158 4.65 -10.91 5.96
CA ILE A 158 3.20 -10.89 5.80
C ILE A 158 2.64 -12.19 6.37
N SER A 159 2.68 -12.31 7.70
CA SER A 159 2.22 -13.50 8.44
C SER A 159 0.98 -13.22 9.30
N GLU A 160 0.75 -11.96 9.68
CA GLU A 160 -0.38 -11.57 10.52
C GLU A 160 -1.07 -10.29 9.99
N GLY A 161 -2.37 -10.39 9.76
CA GLY A 161 -3.15 -9.26 9.28
C GLY A 161 -4.54 -9.67 8.79
N SER A 162 -5.24 -8.71 8.19
CA SER A 162 -6.51 -8.96 7.51
C SER A 162 -6.71 -7.98 6.34
N ALA A 163 -7.43 -8.43 5.33
CA ALA A 163 -8.03 -7.57 4.33
C ALA A 163 -9.52 -7.36 4.64
N LYS A 164 -10.03 -6.20 4.23
CA LYS A 164 -11.46 -5.90 4.26
C LYS A 164 -11.89 -5.30 2.93
N ILE A 165 -12.95 -5.85 2.34
CA ILE A 165 -13.42 -5.47 1.02
C ILE A 165 -14.90 -5.14 1.06
N ARG A 166 -15.30 -4.01 0.48
CA ARG A 166 -16.70 -3.67 0.23
C ARG A 166 -16.89 -3.33 -1.25
N THR A 167 -17.87 -3.98 -1.85
CA THR A 167 -18.34 -3.74 -3.23
C THR A 167 -19.87 -3.69 -3.25
N GLY A 168 -20.46 -3.30 -4.38
CA GLY A 168 -21.92 -3.28 -4.56
C GLY A 168 -22.60 -1.95 -4.22
N GLY A 169 -23.93 -1.99 -4.24
CA GLY A 169 -24.81 -0.84 -4.03
C GLY A 169 -25.09 -0.50 -2.56
N PRO A 170 -25.96 0.49 -2.29
CA PRO A 170 -26.50 0.74 -0.97
C PRO A 170 -27.36 -0.44 -0.50
N VAL A 171 -27.46 -0.61 0.82
CA VAL A 171 -28.37 -1.56 1.46
C VAL A 171 -29.26 -0.72 2.37
N ASP A 172 -30.45 -0.37 1.88
CA ASP A 172 -31.46 0.40 2.60
C ASP A 172 -32.43 -0.54 3.35
N GLU A 173 -33.19 0.00 4.31
CA GLU A 173 -34.34 -0.70 4.89
C GLU A 173 -35.44 -0.85 3.83
N GLU A 174 -36.32 -1.84 3.97
CA GLU A 174 -37.33 -2.15 2.95
C GLU A 174 -38.29 -0.97 2.71
N GLU A 175 -38.66 -0.25 3.77
CA GLU A 175 -39.58 0.89 3.68
C GLU A 175 -38.96 2.07 2.91
N ASP A 176 -37.63 2.23 2.97
CA ASP A 176 -36.93 3.35 2.33
C ASP A 176 -36.97 3.24 0.79
N TYR A 177 -37.12 2.04 0.22
CA TYR A 177 -37.19 1.86 -1.24
C TYR A 177 -38.41 2.53 -1.89
N GLN A 178 -39.45 2.83 -1.11
CA GLN A 178 -40.63 3.56 -1.58
C GLN A 178 -40.43 5.08 -1.59
N LEU A 179 -39.37 5.59 -0.97
CA LEU A 179 -39.07 7.02 -0.93
C LEU A 179 -38.53 7.49 -2.30
N PRO A 180 -38.93 8.69 -2.77
CA PRO A 180 -38.45 9.26 -4.02
C PRO A 180 -37.04 9.87 -3.88
N ILE A 181 -36.11 9.09 -3.33
CA ILE A 181 -34.71 9.47 -3.07
C ILE A 181 -33.81 8.63 -3.97
N TRP A 182 -32.93 9.29 -4.71
CA TRP A 182 -31.94 8.60 -5.54
C TRP A 182 -30.89 7.91 -4.68
N ALA A 183 -30.53 6.68 -5.06
CA ALA A 183 -29.52 5.87 -4.39
C ALA A 183 -28.67 5.16 -5.44
N GLY A 184 -27.38 4.97 -5.17
CA GLY A 184 -26.45 4.42 -6.14
C GLY A 184 -24.99 4.45 -5.70
N VAL A 185 -24.09 4.31 -6.66
CA VAL A 185 -22.64 4.33 -6.44
C VAL A 185 -22.01 5.34 -7.37
N ILE A 186 -21.15 6.22 -6.83
CA ILE A 186 -20.23 7.05 -7.61
C ILE A 186 -18.89 6.30 -7.62
N PRO A 187 -18.50 5.65 -8.73
CA PRO A 187 -17.25 4.91 -8.79
C PRO A 187 -16.05 5.86 -8.70
N VAL A 188 -14.99 5.40 -8.03
CA VAL A 188 -13.71 6.11 -7.92
C VAL A 188 -12.65 5.23 -8.57
N SER A 189 -11.81 5.85 -9.40
CA SER A 189 -10.67 5.18 -10.04
C SER A 189 -9.46 6.10 -10.05
N THR A 190 -8.27 5.53 -9.96
CA THR A 190 -7.01 6.26 -10.12
C THR A 190 -6.67 6.34 -11.60
N MET A 191 -6.39 7.55 -12.09
CA MET A 191 -5.95 7.79 -13.46
C MET A 191 -4.49 8.24 -13.47
N ILE A 192 -3.69 7.60 -14.33
CA ILE A 192 -2.32 8.03 -14.62
C ILE A 192 -2.37 9.07 -15.75
N GLY A 193 -1.82 10.26 -15.49
CA GLY A 193 -1.74 11.33 -16.48
C GLY A 193 -0.54 11.19 -17.42
N GLU A 194 -0.47 12.10 -18.40
CA GLU A 194 0.67 12.17 -19.32
C GLU A 194 1.97 12.55 -18.60
N PRO A 195 3.12 11.94 -18.92
CA PRO A 195 4.40 12.29 -18.32
C PRO A 195 4.79 13.74 -18.61
N ILE A 196 5.10 14.49 -17.54
CA ILE A 196 5.59 15.87 -17.64
C ILE A 196 7.13 15.83 -17.59
N PRO A 197 7.85 16.26 -18.64
CA PRO A 197 9.31 16.23 -18.66
C PRO A 197 9.90 17.28 -17.71
N ASP A 198 11.03 16.95 -17.08
CA ASP A 198 11.84 17.93 -16.34
C ASP A 198 12.34 19.01 -17.33
N PRO A 199 12.12 20.31 -17.08
CA PRO A 199 12.64 21.39 -17.93
C PRO A 199 14.18 21.45 -18.01
N ARG A 200 14.89 20.71 -17.13
CA ARG A 200 16.35 20.58 -17.13
C ARG A 200 16.86 19.37 -17.90
N ASN A 201 15.98 18.57 -18.51
CA ASN A 201 16.41 17.52 -19.43
C ASN A 201 17.28 18.13 -20.53
N ILE A 202 18.38 17.46 -20.85
CA ILE A 202 19.19 17.86 -22.01
C ILE A 202 18.36 17.70 -23.29
N ASP A 203 18.71 18.49 -24.31
CA ASP A 203 18.02 18.45 -25.59
C ASP A 203 17.96 17.03 -26.17
N CYS A 204 16.86 16.74 -26.86
CA CYS A 204 16.61 15.46 -27.53
C CYS A 204 16.49 14.22 -26.62
N VAL A 205 16.37 14.35 -25.29
CA VAL A 205 15.99 13.22 -24.42
C VAL A 205 14.52 12.90 -24.58
N SER A 206 14.23 11.78 -25.25
CA SER A 206 12.86 11.27 -25.40
C SER A 206 12.37 10.59 -24.12
N VAL A 207 11.08 10.77 -23.81
CA VAL A 207 10.41 10.00 -22.75
C VAL A 207 10.48 8.50 -23.06
N PRO A 208 11.08 7.66 -22.19
CA PRO A 208 11.20 6.22 -22.41
C PRO A 208 9.84 5.52 -22.49
N ASN A 209 9.78 4.39 -23.21
CA ASN A 209 8.54 3.64 -23.41
C ASN A 209 7.90 3.18 -22.09
N HIS A 210 8.69 2.70 -21.12
CA HIS A 210 8.17 2.26 -19.80
C HIS A 210 7.48 3.39 -19.02
N VAL A 211 7.83 4.65 -19.27
CA VAL A 211 7.16 5.82 -18.67
C VAL A 211 5.85 6.12 -19.39
N ARG A 212 5.84 6.07 -20.74
CA ARG A 212 4.60 6.28 -21.54
C ARG A 212 3.56 5.19 -21.29
N SER A 213 4.00 3.96 -21.06
CA SER A 213 3.12 2.81 -20.79
C SER A 213 2.92 2.55 -19.29
N PHE A 214 3.31 3.46 -18.40
CA PHE A 214 3.21 3.24 -16.95
C PHE A 214 1.76 2.99 -16.53
N ARG A 215 1.56 1.97 -15.70
CA ARG A 215 0.29 1.62 -15.08
C ARG A 215 0.55 1.32 -13.61
N LEU A 216 -0.39 1.72 -12.78
CA LEU A 216 -0.41 1.39 -11.36
C LEU A 216 -1.03 0.01 -11.14
#